data_AF-A0A1V8PQG1-F1
#
_entry.id   AF-A0A1V8PQG1-F1
#
_cell.length_a   1.000
_cell.length_b   1.000
_cell.length_c   1.000
_cell.angle_alpha   90.00
_cell.angle_beta   90.00
_cell.angle_gamma   90.00
#
_symmetry.space_group_name_H-M   'P 1'
#
loop_
_entity.id
_entity.type
_entity.pdbx_description
1 polymer ?
#
loop_
_entity_poly.entity_id
_entity_poly.type
_entity_poly.pdbx_seq_one_letter_code
_entity_poly.pdbx_strand_id
1 'polypeptide(L)'
;MSIAVCALQIFTHSIDNGTLWLIVTMLFLINAGYGGGFSTLPVLLEQHFGMKSVSTVHGLALSAWAFAGLSGNQLASFVVSHTTDAAHRYSTLIPIITVLYAVALVSIIAVTLATKGKSANALSSR
;
A
#
# COMPACT_ATOMS: atom_id res chain seq x y z
N MET A 1 -10.27 -13.59 -7.93
CA MET A 1 -11.54 -13.31 -7.22
C MET A 1 -12.20 -12.02 -7.71
N SER A 2 -11.53 -10.86 -7.72
CA SER A 2 -12.16 -9.60 -8.17
C SER A 2 -12.49 -9.55 -9.68
N ILE A 3 -11.61 -10.06 -10.56
CA ILE A 3 -11.89 -10.19 -12.02
C ILE A 3 -13.07 -11.11 -12.31
N ALA A 4 -13.22 -12.20 -11.56
CA ALA A 4 -14.34 -13.12 -11.71
C ALA A 4 -15.67 -12.47 -11.29
N VAL A 5 -15.67 -11.67 -10.22
CA VAL A 5 -16.85 -10.90 -9.78
C VAL A 5 -17.21 -9.81 -10.79
N CYS A 6 -16.23 -9.12 -11.37
CA CYS A 6 -16.45 -8.14 -12.44
C CYS A 6 -17.03 -8.80 -13.69
N ALA A 7 -16.51 -9.98 -14.09
CA ALA A 7 -17.06 -10.74 -15.22
C ALA A 7 -18.49 -11.23 -14.97
N LEU A 8 -18.81 -11.59 -13.72
CA LEU A 8 -20.16 -12.01 -13.32
C LEU A 8 -21.15 -10.82 -13.30
N GLN A 9 -20.67 -9.62 -12.98
CA GLN A 9 -21.44 -8.36 -13.07
C GLN A 9 -21.72 -7.92 -14.51
N ILE A 10 -20.82 -8.23 -15.46
CA ILE A 10 -21.08 -8.06 -16.91
C ILE A 10 -22.24 -8.96 -17.36
N PHE A 11 -22.30 -10.20 -16.83
CA PHE A 11 -23.31 -11.19 -17.20
C PHE A 11 -24.70 -10.89 -16.62
N THR A 12 -24.77 -10.22 -15.46
CA THR A 12 -26.04 -9.83 -14.81
C THR A 12 -26.55 -8.45 -15.22
N HIS A 13 -25.84 -7.72 -16.09
CA HIS A 13 -26.20 -6.39 -16.63
C HIS A 13 -26.71 -5.40 -15.57
N SER A 14 -26.15 -5.49 -14.36
CA SER A 14 -26.67 -4.79 -13.16
C SER A 14 -25.94 -3.47 -12.86
N ILE A 15 -24.89 -3.12 -13.62
CA ILE A 15 -24.06 -1.93 -13.42
C ILE A 15 -23.90 -1.19 -14.75
N ASP A 16 -24.04 0.13 -14.72
CA ASP A 16 -23.87 1.01 -15.86
C ASP A 16 -22.47 0.84 -16.49
N ASN A 17 -22.40 0.69 -17.82
CA ASN A 17 -21.17 0.32 -18.54
C ASN A 17 -19.99 1.27 -18.23
N GLY A 18 -20.26 2.55 -17.95
CA GLY A 18 -19.25 3.54 -17.58
C GLY A 18 -18.54 3.23 -16.25
N THR A 19 -19.26 2.75 -15.24
CA THR A 19 -18.67 2.42 -13.93
C THR A 19 -17.81 1.15 -14.02
N LEU A 20 -18.20 0.22 -14.89
CA LEU A 20 -17.50 -1.05 -15.10
C LEU A 20 -16.09 -0.81 -15.68
N TRP A 21 -16.00 0.02 -16.72
CA TRP A 21 -14.71 0.43 -17.29
C TRP A 21 -13.82 1.14 -16.26
N LEU A 22 -14.40 2.02 -15.45
CA LEU A 22 -13.68 2.73 -14.39
C LEU A 22 -13.09 1.77 -13.35
N ILE A 23 -13.86 0.78 -12.91
CA ILE A 23 -13.39 -0.27 -11.99
C ILE A 23 -12.25 -1.08 -12.64
N VAL A 24 -12.42 -1.54 -13.89
CA VAL A 24 -11.40 -2.34 -14.60
C VAL A 24 -10.09 -1.56 -14.75
N THR A 25 -10.14 -0.30 -15.17
CA THR A 25 -8.95 0.55 -15.30
C THR A 25 -8.27 0.77 -13.96
N MET A 26 -9.03 1.07 -12.90
CA MET A 26 -8.48 1.26 -11.55
C MET A 26 -7.82 -0.03 -11.03
N LEU A 27 -8.45 -1.17 -11.28
CA LEU A 27 -7.95 -2.48 -10.87
C LEU A 27 -6.66 -2.85 -11.61
N PHE A 28 -6.56 -2.51 -12.91
CA PHE A 28 -5.35 -2.66 -13.69
C PHE A 28 -4.23 -1.75 -13.18
N LEU A 29 -4.55 -0.49 -12.84
CA LEU A 29 -3.60 0.48 -12.30
C LEU A 29 -3.03 0.03 -10.95
N ILE A 30 -3.88 -0.45 -10.04
CA ILE A 30 -3.45 -0.96 -8.74
C ILE A 30 -2.58 -2.21 -8.91
N ASN A 31 -2.95 -3.14 -9.80
CA ASN A 31 -2.14 -4.34 -10.07
C ASN A 31 -0.78 -3.99 -10.69
N ALA A 32 -0.75 -3.06 -11.63
CA ALA A 32 0.49 -2.57 -12.23
C ALA A 32 1.39 -1.88 -11.19
N GLY A 33 0.80 -1.07 -10.31
CA GLY A 33 1.51 -0.39 -9.21
C GLY A 33 2.06 -1.36 -8.16
N TYR A 34 1.29 -2.39 -7.78
CA TYR A 34 1.77 -3.43 -6.87
C TYR A 34 2.91 -4.25 -7.48
N GLY A 35 2.80 -4.62 -8.77
CA GLY A 35 3.83 -5.36 -9.49
C GLY A 35 5.13 -4.57 -9.64
N GLY A 36 5.05 -3.28 -9.97
CA GLY A 36 6.22 -2.41 -10.14
C GLY A 36 6.99 -2.17 -8.85
N GLY A 37 6.29 -1.97 -7.73
CA GLY A 37 6.91 -1.73 -6.42
C GLY A 37 7.63 -2.96 -5.86
N PHE A 38 6.99 -4.13 -5.89
CA PHE A 38 7.61 -5.38 -5.41
C PHE A 38 8.76 -5.86 -6.30
N SER A 39 8.69 -5.61 -7.60
CA SER A 39 9.75 -6.01 -8.53
C SER A 39 11.00 -5.12 -8.45
N THR A 40 10.85 -3.84 -8.08
CA THR A 40 11.99 -2.90 -7.96
C THR A 40 12.65 -2.91 -6.57
N LEU A 41 11.94 -3.35 -5.54
CA LEU A 41 12.44 -3.47 -4.17
C LEU A 41 13.74 -4.29 -4.02
N PRO A 42 13.84 -5.55 -4.50
CA PRO A 42 15.05 -6.36 -4.32
C PRO A 42 16.26 -5.82 -5.09
N VAL A 43 16.04 -5.23 -6.27
CA VAL A 43 17.11 -4.61 -7.08
C VAL A 43 17.70 -3.38 -6.38
N LEU A 44 16.87 -2.53 -5.78
CA LEU A 44 17.35 -1.37 -5.01
C LEU A 44 18.09 -1.78 -3.73
N LEU A 45 17.65 -2.87 -3.10
CA LEU A 45 18.29 -3.44 -1.91
C LEU A 45 19.64 -4.11 -2.23
N GLU A 46 19.73 -4.77 -3.37
CA GLU A 46 20.99 -5.33 -3.88
C GLU A 46 22.05 -4.25 -4.08
N GLN A 47 21.65 -3.10 -4.65
CA GLN A 47 22.56 -1.98 -4.91
C GLN A 47 23.07 -1.30 -3.63
N HIS A 48 22.29 -1.26 -2.55
CA HIS A 48 22.64 -0.57 -1.31
C HIS A 48 23.24 -1.46 -0.20
N PHE A 49 22.83 -2.72 -0.10
CA PHE A 49 23.22 -3.61 1.01
C PHE A 49 24.01 -4.85 0.57
N GLY A 50 24.22 -5.02 -0.74
CA GLY A 50 24.98 -6.12 -1.32
C GLY A 50 24.23 -7.47 -1.32
N MET A 51 24.56 -8.31 -2.32
CA MET A 51 23.90 -9.59 -2.62
C MET A 51 23.69 -10.56 -1.44
N LYS A 52 24.47 -10.46 -0.37
CA LYS A 52 24.37 -11.35 0.80
C LYS A 52 23.14 -11.09 1.69
N SER A 53 22.56 -9.90 1.66
CA SER A 53 21.49 -9.49 2.61
C SER A 53 20.11 -9.29 1.95
N VAL A 54 20.04 -9.38 0.62
CA VAL A 54 18.81 -9.16 -0.17
C VAL A 54 17.68 -10.10 0.24
N SER A 55 17.99 -11.38 0.49
CA SER A 55 16.99 -12.37 0.94
C SER A 55 16.39 -12.02 2.31
N THR A 56 17.21 -11.58 3.26
CA THR A 56 16.75 -11.18 4.60
C THR A 56 15.85 -9.95 4.53
N VAL A 57 16.22 -8.92 3.76
CA VAL A 57 15.40 -7.70 3.69
C VAL A 57 14.11 -7.92 2.91
N HIS A 58 14.12 -8.74 1.85
CA HIS A 58 12.90 -9.12 1.15
C HIS A 58 11.93 -9.88 2.07
N GLY A 59 12.44 -10.82 2.87
CA GLY A 59 11.65 -11.54 3.88
C GLY A 59 11.05 -10.63 4.95
N LEU A 60 11.80 -9.61 5.41
CA LEU A 60 11.30 -8.59 6.33
C LEU A 60 10.20 -7.73 5.68
N ALA A 61 10.35 -7.35 4.42
CA ALA A 61 9.34 -6.60 3.67
C ALA A 61 8.03 -7.41 3.51
N LEU A 62 8.13 -8.70 3.17
CA LEU A 62 6.97 -9.60 3.08
C LEU A 62 6.29 -9.78 4.44
N SER A 63 7.07 -9.88 5.52
CA SER A 63 6.53 -9.99 6.89
C SER A 63 5.79 -8.71 7.30
N ALA A 64 6.38 -7.54 7.05
CA ALA A 64 5.74 -6.25 7.30
C ALA A 64 4.45 -6.07 6.49
N TRP A 65 4.46 -6.53 5.23
CA TRP A 65 3.27 -6.53 4.38
C TRP A 65 2.17 -7.46 4.91
N ALA A 66 2.52 -8.66 5.37
CA ALA A 66 1.58 -9.59 6.00
C ALA A 66 0.96 -9.00 7.27
N PHE A 67 1.77 -8.35 8.13
CA PHE A 67 1.27 -7.65 9.31
C PHE A 67 0.34 -6.47 8.95
N ALA A 68 0.66 -5.72 7.89
CA ALA A 68 -0.20 -4.65 7.40
C ALA A 68 -1.54 -5.20 6.88
N GLY A 69 -1.53 -6.32 6.15
CA GLY A 69 -2.74 -6.99 5.67
C GLY A 69 -3.63 -7.50 6.80
N LEU A 70 -3.03 -8.07 7.86
CA LEU A 70 -3.76 -8.56 9.03
C LEU A 70 -4.34 -7.41 9.86
N SER A 71 -3.52 -6.42 10.20
CA SER A 71 -3.94 -5.25 11.00
C SER A 71 -4.94 -4.35 10.28
N GLY A 72 -4.82 -4.19 8.96
CA GLY A 72 -5.72 -3.37 8.15
C GLY A 72 -7.17 -3.87 8.17
N ASN A 73 -7.36 -5.19 8.03
CA ASN A 73 -8.70 -5.79 8.08
C ASN A 73 -9.32 -5.70 9.49
N GLN A 74 -8.50 -5.87 10.53
CA GLN A 74 -8.93 -5.73 11.92
C GLN A 74 -9.33 -4.27 12.23
N LEU A 75 -8.54 -3.30 11.78
CA LEU A 75 -8.84 -1.88 11.92
C LEU A 75 -10.12 -1.50 11.17
N ALA A 76 -10.26 -1.93 9.92
CA ALA A 76 -11.47 -1.68 9.13
C ALA A 76 -12.71 -2.23 9.83
N SER A 77 -12.63 -3.46 10.34
CA SER A 77 -13.73 -4.12 11.09
C SER A 77 -14.04 -3.41 12.40
N PHE A 78 -13.04 -2.89 13.10
CA PHE A 78 -13.20 -2.13 14.35
C PHE A 78 -13.92 -0.79 14.12
N VAL A 79 -13.53 -0.04 13.08
CA VAL A 79 -14.17 1.25 12.74
C VAL A 79 -15.62 1.02 12.29
N VAL A 80 -15.83 -0.05 11.54
CA VAL A 80 -17.15 -0.53 11.12
C VAL A 80 -18.02 -0.94 12.30
N SER A 81 -17.49 -1.65 13.31
CA SER A 81 -18.29 -2.12 14.44
C SER A 81 -18.67 -1.01 15.42
N HIS A 82 -17.86 0.05 15.51
CA HIS A 82 -18.13 1.23 16.35
C HIS A 82 -19.03 2.28 15.69
N THR A 83 -19.39 2.09 14.41
CA THR A 83 -20.29 3.00 13.69
C THR A 83 -21.63 2.29 13.40
N THR A 84 -22.65 2.64 14.18
CA THR A 84 -24.01 2.07 14.13
C THR A 84 -24.81 2.50 12.90
N ASP A 85 -24.46 3.61 12.23
CA ASP A 85 -25.19 4.13 11.06
C ASP A 85 -24.48 3.84 9.73
N ALA A 86 -25.18 3.16 8.81
CA ALA A 86 -24.65 2.76 7.51
C ALA A 86 -24.12 3.92 6.65
N ALA A 87 -24.73 5.11 6.76
CA ALA A 87 -24.35 6.31 6.01
C ALA A 87 -23.07 6.99 6.53
N HIS A 88 -22.77 6.88 7.84
CA HIS A 88 -21.63 7.57 8.45
C HIS A 88 -20.35 6.72 8.48
N ARG A 89 -20.44 5.43 8.16
CA ARG A 89 -19.29 4.52 8.15
C ARG A 89 -18.18 5.09 7.28
N TYR A 90 -18.45 5.36 6.00
CA TYR A 90 -17.47 5.93 5.06
C TYR A 90 -16.91 7.28 5.51
N SER A 91 -17.73 8.12 6.15
CA SER A 91 -17.30 9.42 6.68
C SER A 91 -16.28 9.29 7.82
N THR A 92 -16.30 8.19 8.56
CA THR A 92 -15.33 7.90 9.63
C THR A 92 -14.10 7.16 9.10
N LEU A 93 -14.23 6.30 8.08
CA LEU A 93 -13.09 5.53 7.56
C LEU A 93 -12.11 6.44 6.80
N ILE A 94 -12.62 7.37 5.98
CA ILE A 94 -11.80 8.25 5.15
C ILE A 94 -10.78 9.04 5.99
N PRO A 95 -11.16 9.80 7.04
CA PRO A 95 -10.18 10.56 7.81
C PRO A 95 -9.18 9.67 8.56
N ILE A 96 -9.59 8.50 9.04
CA ILE A 96 -8.69 7.55 9.70
C ILE A 96 -7.62 7.05 8.71
N ILE A 97 -8.04 6.67 7.51
CA ILE A 97 -7.13 6.23 6.44
C ILE A 97 -6.22 7.39 6.01
N THR A 98 -6.76 8.61 5.87
CA THR A 98 -5.98 9.80 5.52
C THR A 98 -4.91 10.12 6.55
N VAL A 99 -5.23 10.06 7.85
CA VAL A 99 -4.25 10.26 8.93
C VAL A 99 -3.17 9.18 8.89
N LEU A 100 -3.55 7.91 8.66
CA LEU A 100 -2.60 6.81 8.57
C LEU A 100 -1.63 6.99 7.38
N TYR A 101 -2.13 7.44 6.24
CA TYR A 101 -1.30 7.80 5.08
C TYR A 101 -0.42 9.03 5.34
N ALA A 102 -0.92 10.03 6.06
CA ALA A 102 -0.12 11.20 6.44
C ALA A 102 1.05 10.81 7.35
N VAL A 103 0.81 9.93 8.34
CA VAL A 103 1.87 9.38 9.20
C VAL A 103 2.89 8.58 8.39
N ALA A 104 2.43 7.77 7.43
CA ALA A 104 3.31 7.03 6.53
C ALA A 104 4.18 7.98 5.68
N LEU A 105 3.61 9.08 5.19
CA LEU A 105 4.35 10.07 4.40
C LEU A 105 5.39 10.80 5.25
N VAL A 106 5.05 11.19 6.48
CA VAL A 106 5.98 11.83 7.42
C VAL A 106 7.14 10.90 7.76
N SER A 107 6.89 9.61 8.01
CA SER A 107 7.95 8.65 8.32
C SER A 107 8.89 8.44 7.12
N ILE A 108 8.37 8.39 5.89
CA ILE A 108 9.18 8.32 4.67
C ILE A 108 10.07 9.57 4.54
N ILE A 109 9.52 10.76 4.76
CA ILE A 109 10.29 12.02 4.71
C ILE A 109 11.38 12.01 5.78
N ALA A 110 11.06 11.64 7.02
CA ALA A 110 12.01 11.60 8.13
C ALA A 110 13.20 10.66 7.84
N VAL A 111 12.93 9.45 7.33
CA VAL A 111 13.97 8.49 6.93
C VAL A 111 14.82 9.02 5.78
N THR A 112 14.19 9.67 4.79
CA THR A 112 14.91 10.26 3.64
C THR A 112 15.81 11.41 4.08
N LEU A 113 15.36 12.27 5.00
CA LEU A 113 16.17 13.35 5.55
C LEU A 113 17.33 12.83 6.40
N ALA A 114 17.08 11.83 7.25
CA ALA A 114 18.11 11.22 8.09
C ALA A 114 19.21 10.51 7.26
N THR A 115 18.82 9.83 6.19
CA THR A 115 19.77 9.19 5.26
C THR A 115 20.58 10.20 4.46
N LYS A 116 19.96 11.29 3.99
CA LYS A 116 20.67 12.37 3.28
C LYS A 116 21.69 13.08 4.18
N GLY A 117 21.33 13.35 5.44
CA GLY A 117 22.22 13.96 6.43
C GLY A 117 23.42 13.09 6.78
N LYS A 118 23.24 11.76 6.88
CA LYS A 118 24.33 10.82 7.15
C LYS A 118 25.34 10.73 5.99
N SER A 119 24.87 10.82 4.75
CA SER A 119 25.72 10.84 3.55
C SER A 119 26.54 12.13 3.44
N ALA A 120 25.93 13.29 3.74
CA ALA A 120 26.61 14.58 3.73
C ALA A 120 27.70 14.68 4.82
N ASN A 121 27.43 14.16 6.02
CA ASN A 121 28.39 14.18 7.13
C ASN A 121 29.59 13.24 6.89
N ALA A 122 29.37 12.13 6.16
CA ALA A 122 30.44 11.20 5.80
C ALA A 122 31.43 11.77 4.76
N LEU A 123 31.02 12.73 3.93
CA LEU A 123 31.89 13.42 2.98
C LEU A 123 32.70 14.55 3.61
N SER A 124 32.18 15.24 4.62
CA SER A 124 32.90 16.34 5.30
C SER A 124 34.00 15.85 6.25
N SER A 125 34.01 14.56 6.59
CA SER A 125 34.98 13.92 7.49
C SER A 125 36.17 13.30 6.75
N ARG A 126 36.25 13.43 5.42
CA ARG A 126 37.38 13.00 4.59
C ARG A 126 38.12 14.21 4.06
#